data_AF-A0A2W5ZVF4-F1
#
_entry.id   AF-A0A2W5ZVF4-F1
#
_cell.length_a   1.000
_cell.length_b   1.000
_cell.length_c   1.000
_cell.angle_alpha   90.00
_cell.angle_beta   90.00
_cell.angle_gamma   90.00
#
_symmetry.space_group_name_H-M   'P 1'
#
loop_
_entity.id
_entity.type
_entity.pdbx_description
1 polymer ?
#
loop_
_entity_poly.entity_id
_entity_poly.type
_entity_poly.pdbx_seq_one_letter_code
_entity_poly.pdbx_strand_id
1 'polypeptide(L)'
;MAFVVEIEHLLGSLEPLVHAYGAAAVMVILTFESLGLPLPGESLLIFASVLAGRGELSLLPLMLGAWAGAVLGDNIGYLIGRRLGRAVVLRSKDRHQRRSPQPGGSVF
;
A
#
# COMPACT_ATOMS: atom_id res chain seq x y z
N MET A 1 -2.46 -1.43 24.27
CA MET A 1 -3.85 -1.93 24.16
C MET A 1 -4.34 -1.95 22.71
N ALA A 2 -4.19 -0.89 21.91
CA ALA A 2 -4.59 -0.89 20.49
C ALA A 2 -4.00 -2.05 19.67
N PHE A 3 -2.69 -2.30 19.79
CA PHE A 3 -2.00 -3.41 19.12
C PHE A 3 -2.57 -4.81 19.47
N VAL A 4 -2.99 -5.01 20.72
CA VAL A 4 -3.56 -6.30 21.18
C VAL A 4 -5.00 -6.46 20.71
N VAL A 5 -5.78 -5.38 20.74
CA VAL A 5 -7.16 -5.36 20.22
C VAL A 5 -7.18 -5.59 18.70
N GLU A 6 -6.19 -5.05 17.99
CA GLU A 6 -6.04 -5.24 16.55
C GLU A 6 -5.70 -6.69 16.21
N ILE A 7 -4.85 -7.34 17.00
CA ILE A 7 -4.57 -8.78 16.87
C ILE A 7 -5.82 -9.61 17.16
N GLU A 8 -6.60 -9.31 18.21
CA GLU A 8 -7.84 -10.04 18.53
C GLU A 8 -8.90 -9.88 17.41
N HIS A 9 -9.04 -8.67 16.85
CA HIS A 9 -9.93 -8.41 15.71
C HIS A 9 -9.44 -9.09 14.42
N LEU A 10 -8.12 -9.10 14.19
CA LEU A 10 -7.49 -9.84 13.08
C LEU A 10 -7.81 -11.33 13.20
N LEU A 11 -7.57 -11.92 14.37
CA LEU A 11 -7.73 -13.35 14.61
C LEU A 11 -9.17 -13.80 14.36
N GLY A 12 -10.17 -13.07 14.87
CA GLY A 12 -11.59 -13.40 14.65
C GLY A 12 -12.08 -13.20 13.21
N SER A 13 -11.50 -12.23 12.49
CA SER A 13 -11.92 -11.93 11.09
C SER A 13 -11.22 -12.82 10.06
N LEU A 14 -10.01 -13.29 10.39
CA LEU A 14 -9.13 -14.00 9.48
C LEU A 14 -9.10 -15.52 9.72
N GLU A 15 -9.59 -16.04 10.85
CA GLU A 15 -9.70 -17.48 11.10
C GLU A 15 -10.35 -18.27 9.94
N PRO A 16 -11.52 -17.86 9.39
CA PRO A 16 -12.14 -18.57 8.27
C PRO A 16 -11.39 -18.37 6.95
N LEU A 17 -10.77 -17.19 6.78
CA LEU A 17 -10.11 -16.78 5.54
C LEU A 17 -8.71 -17.38 5.42
N VAL A 18 -8.00 -17.56 6.54
CA VAL A 18 -6.69 -18.21 6.61
C VAL A 18 -6.86 -19.72 6.47
N HIS A 19 -7.88 -20.31 7.11
CA HIS A 19 -8.21 -21.74 6.93
C HIS A 19 -8.65 -22.08 5.50
N ALA A 20 -9.35 -21.18 4.80
CA ALA A 20 -9.83 -21.43 3.44
C ALA A 20 -8.90 -20.92 2.33
N TYR A 21 -8.14 -19.84 2.56
CA TYR A 21 -7.46 -19.10 1.50
C TYR A 21 -5.99 -18.73 1.79
N GLY A 22 -5.49 -18.84 3.04
CA GLY A 22 -4.09 -18.63 3.41
C GLY A 22 -3.38 -17.49 2.67
N ALA A 23 -2.55 -17.86 1.68
CA ALA A 23 -1.80 -16.95 0.82
C ALA A 23 -2.64 -15.86 0.12
N ALA A 24 -3.91 -16.12 -0.20
CA ALA A 24 -4.73 -15.14 -0.91
C ALA A 24 -5.17 -13.98 0.00
N ALA A 25 -5.35 -14.22 1.31
CA ALA A 25 -5.65 -13.15 2.27
C ALA A 25 -4.48 -12.16 2.36
N VAL A 26 -3.26 -12.70 2.44
CA VAL A 26 -2.02 -11.92 2.44
C VAL A 26 -1.86 -11.13 1.14
N MET A 27 -2.13 -11.76 -0.01
CA MET A 27 -2.10 -11.09 -1.31
C MET A 27 -3.06 -9.90 -1.38
N VAL A 28 -4.31 -10.07 -0.97
CA VAL A 28 -5.33 -9.01 -1.04
C VAL A 28 -4.99 -7.86 -0.11
N ILE A 29 -4.62 -8.14 1.14
CA ILE A 29 -4.30 -7.12 2.13
C ILE A 29 -3.07 -6.31 1.70
N LEU A 30 -2.00 -6.97 1.25
CA LEU A 30 -0.80 -6.28 0.73
C LEU A 30 -1.12 -5.45 -0.52
N THR A 31 -2.00 -5.93 -1.40
CA THR A 31 -2.44 -5.12 -2.56
C THR A 31 -3.04 -3.81 -2.09
N PHE A 32 -3.95 -3.85 -1.12
CA PHE A 32 -4.62 -2.66 -0.59
C PHE A 32 -3.71 -1.75 0.24
N GLU A 33 -2.78 -2.33 1.00
CA GLU A 33 -1.76 -1.56 1.73
C GLU A 33 -0.85 -0.81 0.76
N SER A 34 -0.30 -1.47 -0.27
CA SER A 34 0.51 -0.86 -1.33
C SER A 34 -0.25 0.19 -2.15
N LEU A 35 -1.58 0.13 -2.21
CA LEU A 35 -2.40 1.19 -2.81
C LEU A 35 -2.43 2.47 -1.96
N GLY A 36 -2.04 2.40 -0.69
CA GLY A 36 -2.01 3.51 0.25
C GLY A 36 -3.06 3.45 1.36
N LEU A 37 -3.76 2.31 1.53
CA LEU A 37 -4.62 2.13 2.70
C LEU A 37 -3.76 1.80 3.94
N PRO A 38 -4.06 2.37 5.11
CA PRO A 38 -3.36 2.04 6.35
C PRO A 38 -3.88 0.70 6.88
N LEU A 39 -3.49 -0.39 6.23
CA LEU A 39 -3.79 -1.76 6.64
C LEU A 39 -2.57 -2.39 7.33
N PRO A 40 -2.76 -3.30 8.28
CA PRO A 40 -1.67 -3.98 8.98
C PRO A 40 -1.09 -5.14 8.16
N GLY A 41 -0.72 -4.91 6.89
CA GLY A 41 -0.29 -5.99 5.99
C GLY A 41 1.12 -6.50 6.27
N GLU A 42 2.07 -5.64 6.65
CA GLU A 42 3.39 -6.08 7.12
C GLU A 42 3.29 -7.00 8.36
N SER A 43 2.47 -6.61 9.34
CA SER A 43 2.26 -7.40 10.56
C SER A 43 1.60 -8.74 10.26
N LEU A 44 0.61 -8.76 9.37
CA LEU A 44 -0.01 -10.00 8.89
C LEU A 44 1.00 -10.90 8.18
N LEU A 45 1.86 -10.35 7.32
CA LEU A 45 2.87 -11.12 6.59
C LEU A 45 3.89 -11.75 7.56
N ILE A 46 4.31 -11.02 8.59
CA ILE A 46 5.19 -11.56 9.65
C ILE A 46 4.48 -12.71 10.37
N PHE A 47 3.23 -12.53 10.78
CA PHE A 47 2.45 -13.58 11.43
C PHE A 47 2.28 -14.83 10.56
N ALA A 48 1.89 -14.64 9.29
CA ALA A 48 1.74 -15.73 8.32
C ALA A 48 3.07 -16.46 8.05
N SER A 49 4.20 -15.73 8.06
CA SER A 49 5.54 -16.31 7.88
C SER A 49 5.94 -17.19 9.07
N VAL A 50 5.62 -16.78 10.31
CA VAL A 50 5.82 -17.61 11.50
C VAL A 50 4.97 -18.88 11.43
N LEU A 51 3.73 -18.76 10.97
CA LEU A 51 2.81 -19.89 10.82
C LEU A 51 3.28 -20.88 9.73
N ALA A 52 3.80 -20.37 8.62
CA ALA A 52 4.45 -21.18 7.59
C ALA A 52 5.71 -21.88 8.11
N GLY A 53 6.51 -21.21 8.96
CA GLY A 53 7.67 -21.81 9.63
C GLY A 53 7.32 -22.96 10.59
N ARG A 54 6.09 -23.01 11.10
CA ARG A 54 5.55 -24.12 11.91
C ARG A 54 4.97 -25.26 11.08
N GLY A 55 4.93 -25.13 9.75
CA GLY A 55 4.34 -26.10 8.84
C GLY A 55 2.81 -26.02 8.72
N GLU A 56 2.18 -25.02 9.34
CA GLU A 56 0.72 -24.81 9.28
C GLU A 56 0.28 -24.09 8.00
N LEU A 57 1.21 -23.43 7.31
CA LEU A 57 1.00 -22.86 5.97
C LEU A 57 2.11 -23.29 5.02
N SER A 58 1.74 -23.44 3.74
CA SER A 58 2.74 -23.63 2.68
C SER A 58 3.45 -22.30 2.39
N LEU A 59 4.78 -22.27 2.57
CA LEU A 59 5.59 -21.07 2.37
C LEU A 59 5.57 -20.58 0.91
N LEU A 60 5.59 -21.50 -0.05
CA LEU A 60 5.67 -21.16 -1.47
C LEU A 60 4.47 -20.33 -1.96
N PRO A 61 3.20 -20.75 -1.77
CA PRO A 61 2.05 -19.94 -2.15
C PRO A 61 1.98 -18.64 -1.35
N LEU A 62 2.35 -18.64 -0.05
CA LEU A 62 2.40 -17.42 0.76
C LEU A 62 3.35 -16.39 0.15
N MET A 63 4.56 -16.81 -0.21
CA MET A 63 5.57 -15.95 -0.81
C MET A 63 5.14 -15.42 -2.19
N LEU A 64 4.57 -16.29 -3.03
CA LEU A 64 4.05 -15.89 -4.35
C LEU A 64 2.86 -14.93 -4.22
N GLY A 65 1.95 -15.17 -3.28
CA GLY A 65 0.81 -14.31 -3.00
C GLY A 65 1.24 -12.94 -2.48
N ALA A 66 2.18 -12.90 -1.53
CA ALA A 66 2.71 -11.65 -1.01
C ALA A 66 3.40 -10.82 -2.11
N TRP A 67 4.25 -11.47 -2.92
CA TRP A 67 4.91 -10.83 -4.05
C TRP A 67 3.91 -10.31 -5.09
N ALA A 68 2.94 -11.12 -5.50
CA ALA A 68 1.93 -10.72 -6.47
C ALA A 68 1.08 -9.55 -5.95
N GLY A 69 0.69 -9.59 -4.67
CA GLY A 69 -0.11 -8.55 -4.04
C GLY A 69 0.62 -7.21 -3.99
N ALA A 70 1.89 -7.21 -3.53
CA ALA A 70 2.73 -6.02 -3.50
C ALA A 70 2.93 -5.44 -4.91
N VAL A 71 3.30 -6.26 -5.89
CA VAL A 71 3.50 -5.82 -7.28
C VAL A 71 2.21 -5.23 -7.86
N LEU A 72 1.06 -5.87 -7.66
CA LEU A 72 -0.23 -5.36 -8.13
C LEU A 72 -0.58 -4.03 -7.47
N GLY A 73 -0.45 -3.94 -6.14
CA GLY A 73 -0.73 -2.73 -5.38
C GLY A 73 0.15 -1.57 -5.82
N ASP A 74 1.47 -1.80 -5.98
CA ASP A 74 2.42 -0.77 -6.42
C ASP A 74 2.12 -0.27 -7.83
N ASN A 75 1.77 -1.17 -8.76
CA ASN A 75 1.44 -0.79 -10.14
C ASN A 75 0.15 0.04 -10.21
N ILE A 76 -0.87 -0.37 -9.47
CA ILE A 76 -2.15 0.35 -9.44
C ILE A 76 -1.97 1.69 -8.69
N GLY A 77 -1.26 1.69 -7.56
CA GLY A 77 -0.93 2.87 -6.78
C GLY A 77 -0.12 3.88 -7.61
N TYR A 78 0.86 3.39 -8.38
CA TYR A 78 1.59 4.21 -9.34
C TYR A 78 0.68 4.81 -10.42
N LEU A 79 -0.25 4.02 -10.98
CA LEU A 79 -1.16 4.52 -12.00
C LEU A 79 -2.09 5.62 -11.44
N ILE A 80 -2.60 5.42 -10.23
CA ILE A 80 -3.43 6.39 -9.51
C ILE A 80 -2.61 7.66 -9.22
N GLY A 81 -1.42 7.50 -8.63
CA GLY A 81 -0.50 8.59 -8.33
C GLY A 81 -0.05 9.36 -9.58
N ARG A 82 0.16 8.69 -10.71
CA ARG A 82 0.51 9.32 -11.99
C ARG A 82 -0.61 10.18 -12.55
N ARG A 83 -1.88 9.76 -12.39
CA ARG A 83 -3.05 10.53 -12.84
C ARG A 83 -3.34 11.71 -11.91
N LEU A 84 -3.32 11.50 -10.61
CA LEU A 84 -3.60 12.55 -9.61
C LEU A 84 -2.44 13.54 -9.46
N GLY A 85 -1.19 13.07 -9.53
CA GLY A 85 0.01 13.89 -9.40
C GLY A 85 0.15 14.93 -10.51
N ARG A 86 -0.27 14.62 -11.74
CA ARG A 86 -0.30 15.59 -12.84
C ARG A 86 -1.23 16.78 -12.56
N ALA A 87 -2.39 16.53 -11.94
CA ALA A 87 -3.33 17.59 -11.56
C ALA A 87 -2.75 18.50 -10.47
N VAL A 88 -2.03 17.94 -9.50
CA VAL A 88 -1.39 18.70 -8.41
C VAL A 88 -0.21 19.54 -8.93
N VAL A 89 0.64 18.98 -9.80
CA VAL A 89 1.81 19.69 -10.35
C VAL A 89 1.40 20.87 -11.24
N LEU A 90 0.35 20.72 -12.06
CA LEU A 90 -0.17 21.82 -12.88
C LEU A 90 -0.73 22.96 -12.01
N ARG A 91 -1.37 22.63 -10.88
CA ARG A 91 -1.92 23.62 -9.94
C ARG A 91 -0.85 24.38 -9.16
N SER A 92 0.32 23.79 -8.93
CA SER A 92 1.44 24.43 -8.22
C SER A 92 2.25 25.39 -9.11
N LYS A 93 2.34 25.14 -10.42
CA LYS A 93 3.06 26.02 -11.36
C LYS A 93 2.44 27.42 -11.45
N ASP A 94 1.12 27.54 -11.38
CA ASP A 94 0.41 28.83 -11.42
C ASP A 94 0.75 29.76 -10.26
N ARG A 95 1.19 29.22 -9.11
CA ARG A 95 1.54 30.02 -7.93
C ARG A 95 2.95 30.60 -7.99
N HIS A 96 3.87 29.95 -8.68
CA HIS A 96 5.25 30.44 -8.82
C HIS A 96 5.41 31.43 -9.98
N GLN A 97 4.66 31.27 -11.07
CA GLN A 97 4.74 32.19 -12.22
C GLN A 97 4.23 33.61 -11.90
N ARG A 98 3.32 33.76 -10.92
CA ARG A 98 2.80 35.07 -10.49
C ARG A 98 3.76 35.88 -9.62
N ARG A 99 4.92 35.34 -9.24
CA ARG A 99 5.92 36.02 -8.41
C ARG A 99 7.15 36.51 -9.18
N SER A 100 7.25 36.28 -10.48
CA SER A 100 8.34 36.82 -11.30
C SER A 100 8.09 38.32 -11.56
N PRO A 101 8.87 39.24 -10.97
CA PRO A 101 8.77 40.66 -11.27
C PRO A 101 9.23 40.89 -12.70
N GLN A 102 8.46 41.64 -13.50
CA GLN A 102 8.91 42.12 -14.81
C GLN A 102 10.19 42.95 -14.60
N PRO A 103 11.31 42.65 -15.27
CA PRO A 103 12.42 43.60 -15.36
C PRO A 103 11.88 44.81 -16.14
N GLY A 104 11.84 45.96 -15.47
CA GLY A 104 11.37 47.22 -16.02
C GLY A 104 12.04 47.55 -17.35
N GLY A 105 11.25 48.13 -18.24
CA GLY A 105 11.64 48.52 -19.58
C GLY A 105 12.86 49.44 -19.62
N SER A 106 13.54 49.37 -20.76
CA SER A 106 14.61 50.24 -21.22
C SER A 106 14.39 51.70 -20.85
N VAL A 107 15.25 52.22 -19.99
CA VAL A 107 15.54 53.65 -19.89
C VAL A 107 16.59 53.95 -20.95
N PHE A 108 16.12 54.36 -22.12
CA PHE A 108 16.84 55.20 -23.08
C PHE A 108 15.92 56.36 -23.43
#